data_AF-A0A935WUK1-F1
#
_entry.id   AF-A0A935WUK1-F1
#
_cell.length_a   1.000
_cell.length_b   1.000
_cell.length_c   1.000
_cell.angle_alpha   90.00
_cell.angle_beta   90.00
_cell.angle_gamma   90.00
#
_symmetry.space_group_name_H-M   'P 1'
#
loop_
_entity.id
_entity.type
_entity.pdbx_description
1 polymer ?
#
loop_
_entity_poly.entity_id
_entity_poly.type
_entity_poly.pdbx_seq_one_letter_code
_entity_poly.pdbx_strand_id
1 'polypeptide(L)'
;MAPFDPTGWGSWAEPLIHVLLGIGFGFVLERAGFGSARKLTSQFYLNDLAVMKVMFTAILTAMILIFGCVTIGWLDFDQIFVSPTFLWPQIVGGLLFGVGFVIGGYCPGTAVVAASNLKIDAFFFVGGLLFGILGFGYTVPAIELFWHNAGARGVETLPQVFGVDPPVAVLGVVLLALGMFAGGEWIERRVAGSAETGEKK
;
A
#
# COMPACT_ATOMS: atom_id res chain seq x y z
N MET A 1 19.97 -15.40 -1.34
CA MET A 1 19.08 -16.42 -1.95
C MET A 1 18.10 -16.86 -0.88
N ALA A 2 16.79 -16.77 -1.12
CA ALA A 2 15.85 -17.40 -0.19
C ALA A 2 16.13 -18.92 -0.19
N PRO A 3 16.14 -19.62 0.97
CA PRO A 3 16.44 -21.05 1.03
C PRO A 3 15.37 -21.91 0.32
N PHE A 4 14.26 -21.29 -0.08
CA PHE A 4 13.30 -21.84 -1.03
C PHE A 4 13.62 -21.29 -2.41
N ASP A 5 14.54 -21.94 -3.11
CA ASP A 5 14.77 -21.69 -4.53
C ASP A 5 13.92 -22.69 -5.35
N PRO A 6 12.70 -22.32 -5.78
CA PRO A 6 11.86 -23.18 -6.62
C PRO A 6 12.44 -23.40 -8.02
N THR A 7 13.58 -22.80 -8.41
CA THR A 7 14.24 -23.09 -9.69
C THR A 7 14.62 -24.57 -9.84
N GLY A 8 14.82 -25.29 -8.74
CA GLY A 8 15.05 -26.75 -8.74
C GLY A 8 13.82 -27.60 -9.09
N TRP A 9 12.61 -27.03 -9.07
CA TRP A 9 11.33 -27.74 -9.31
C TRP A 9 10.78 -27.49 -10.73
N GLY A 10 11.56 -26.85 -11.60
CA GLY A 10 11.20 -26.53 -12.98
C GLY A 10 10.62 -25.11 -13.13
N SER A 11 10.78 -24.51 -14.31
CA SER A 11 10.40 -23.11 -14.62
C SER A 11 8.92 -22.76 -14.44
N TRP A 12 8.08 -23.76 -14.17
CA TRP A 12 6.64 -23.64 -13.96
C TRP A 12 6.29 -23.43 -12.48
N ALA A 13 7.18 -23.78 -11.56
CA ALA A 13 6.93 -23.70 -10.12
C ALA A 13 6.85 -22.25 -9.63
N GLU A 14 7.73 -21.38 -10.11
CA GLU A 14 7.75 -19.95 -9.78
C GLU A 14 6.45 -19.22 -10.17
N PRO A 15 6.01 -19.20 -11.44
CA PRO A 15 4.79 -18.50 -11.81
C PRO A 15 3.56 -19.08 -11.11
N LEU A 16 3.54 -20.38 -10.82
CA LEU A 16 2.45 -21.01 -10.07
C LEU A 16 2.36 -20.46 -8.63
N ILE A 17 3.50 -20.34 -7.93
CA ILE A 17 3.53 -19.75 -6.58
C ILE A 17 3.03 -18.31 -6.61
N HIS A 18 3.44 -17.50 -7.59
CA HIS A 18 2.96 -16.13 -7.74
C HIS A 18 1.44 -16.06 -7.98
N VAL A 19 0.90 -16.94 -8.82
CA VAL A 19 -0.55 -17.01 -9.08
C VAL A 19 -1.31 -17.42 -7.82
N LEU A 20 -0.83 -18.43 -7.09
CA LEU A 20 -1.46 -18.86 -5.84
C LEU A 20 -1.43 -17.78 -4.77
N LEU A 21 -0.32 -17.06 -4.63
CA LEU A 21 -0.21 -15.90 -3.74
C LEU A 21 -1.17 -14.79 -4.15
N GLY A 22 -1.28 -14.49 -5.45
CA GLY A 22 -2.21 -13.48 -5.97
C GLY A 22 -3.67 -13.85 -5.69
N ILE A 23 -4.06 -15.12 -5.90
CA ILE A 23 -5.40 -15.62 -5.60
C ILE A 23 -5.66 -15.55 -4.08
N GLY A 24 -4.70 -15.97 -3.26
CA GLY A 24 -4.81 -15.89 -1.80
C GLY A 24 -4.97 -14.46 -1.31
N PHE A 25 -4.18 -13.53 -1.84
CA PHE A 25 -4.29 -12.10 -1.53
C PHE A 25 -5.66 -11.53 -1.94
N GLY A 26 -6.13 -11.82 -3.15
CA GLY A 26 -7.45 -11.40 -3.62
C GLY A 26 -8.59 -11.96 -2.77
N PHE A 27 -8.50 -13.23 -2.38
CA PHE A 27 -9.47 -13.87 -1.48
C PHE A 27 -9.54 -13.18 -0.12
N VAL A 28 -8.40 -12.85 0.48
CA VAL A 28 -8.35 -12.12 1.77
C VAL A 28 -8.95 -10.71 1.65
N LEU A 29 -8.65 -9.99 0.57
CA LEU A 29 -9.23 -8.66 0.31
C LEU A 29 -10.75 -8.69 0.14
N GLU A 30 -11.26 -9.71 -0.57
CA GLU A 30 -12.70 -9.88 -0.75
C GLU A 30 -13.39 -10.23 0.57
N ARG A 31 -12.80 -11.14 1.36
CA ARG A 31 -13.31 -11.49 2.69
C ARG A 31 -13.28 -10.31 3.67
N ALA A 32 -12.34 -9.38 3.53
CA ALA A 32 -12.30 -8.13 4.29
C ALA A 32 -13.36 -7.09 3.83
N GLY A 33 -14.03 -7.34 2.69
CA GLY A 33 -15.05 -6.47 2.13
C GLY A 33 -14.50 -5.23 1.44
N PHE A 34 -13.21 -5.23 1.07
CA PHE A 34 -12.57 -4.11 0.36
C PHE A 34 -12.94 -4.04 -1.13
N GLY A 35 -13.75 -4.95 -1.65
CA GLY A 35 -14.32 -4.85 -3.00
C GLY A 35 -15.39 -3.76 -3.16
N SER A 36 -15.75 -3.02 -2.11
CA SER A 36 -16.79 -1.98 -2.13
C SER A 36 -16.21 -0.57 -2.14
N ALA A 37 -16.49 0.20 -3.21
CA ALA A 37 -16.08 1.60 -3.31
C ALA A 37 -16.59 2.46 -2.15
N ARG A 38 -17.81 2.19 -1.65
CA ARG A 38 -18.40 2.93 -0.52
C ARG A 38 -17.58 2.77 0.77
N LYS A 39 -17.01 1.58 1.01
CA LYS A 39 -16.20 1.29 2.21
C LYS A 39 -14.79 1.88 2.11
N LEU A 40 -14.27 2.02 0.89
CA LEU A 40 -12.98 2.66 0.65
C LEU A 40 -13.08 4.20 0.70
N THR A 41 -14.16 4.75 0.15
CA THR A 41 -14.42 6.20 0.18
C THR A 41 -14.83 6.70 1.56
N SER A 42 -15.49 5.87 2.39
CA SER A 42 -15.87 6.24 3.77
C SER A 42 -14.68 6.61 4.66
N GLN A 43 -13.47 6.14 4.32
CA GLN A 43 -12.21 6.54 4.94
C GLN A 43 -11.95 8.05 4.80
N PHE A 44 -12.26 8.65 3.64
CA PHE A 44 -12.08 10.09 3.41
C PHE A 44 -13.16 10.93 4.08
N TYR A 45 -14.34 10.34 4.34
CA TYR A 45 -15.41 10.98 5.10
C TYR A 45 -15.26 10.79 6.62
N LEU A 46 -14.17 10.16 7.08
CA LEU A 46 -13.90 9.85 8.50
C LEU A 46 -15.01 9.04 9.19
N ASN A 47 -15.88 8.38 8.42
CA ASN A 47 -17.00 7.58 8.93
C ASN A 47 -16.58 6.15 9.30
N ASP A 48 -15.59 5.60 8.60
CA ASP A 48 -15.05 4.26 8.84
C ASP A 48 -13.53 4.27 8.57
N LEU A 49 -12.71 4.17 9.62
CA LEU A 49 -11.24 4.17 9.52
C LEU A 49 -10.65 2.75 9.45
N ALA A 50 -11.46 1.73 9.15
CA ALA A 50 -11.00 0.34 9.07
C ALA A 50 -9.89 0.14 8.04
N VAL A 51 -9.93 0.84 6.89
CA VAL A 51 -8.91 0.71 5.84
C VAL A 51 -7.55 1.16 6.38
N MET A 52 -7.50 2.32 7.03
CA MET A 52 -6.26 2.84 7.64
C MET A 52 -5.70 1.86 8.67
N LYS A 53 -6.54 1.36 9.58
CA LYS A 53 -6.12 0.39 10.61
C LYS A 53 -5.53 -0.88 10.00
N VAL A 54 -6.21 -1.46 8.99
CA VAL A 54 -5.74 -2.69 8.33
C VAL A 54 -4.44 -2.47 7.55
N MET A 55 -4.28 -1.34 6.89
CA MET A 55 -3.03 -1.04 6.17
C MET A 55 -1.85 -0.89 7.14
N PHE A 56 -2.02 -0.19 8.26
CA PHE A 56 -0.96 -0.06 9.27
C PHE A 56 -0.60 -1.40 9.92
N THR A 57 -1.59 -2.22 10.30
CA THR A 57 -1.31 -3.53 10.89
C THR A 57 -0.67 -4.48 9.87
N ALA A 58 -1.05 -4.40 8.60
CA ALA A 58 -0.40 -5.16 7.52
C ALA A 58 1.07 -4.75 7.36
N ILE A 59 1.37 -3.44 7.35
CA ILE A 59 2.75 -2.92 7.27
C ILE A 59 3.57 -3.41 8.47
N LEU A 60 3.03 -3.32 9.69
CA LEU A 60 3.72 -3.80 10.89
C LEU A 60 4.00 -5.31 10.83
N THR A 61 2.99 -6.08 10.44
CA THR A 61 3.11 -7.55 10.32
C THR A 61 4.18 -7.91 9.28
N ALA A 62 4.14 -7.25 8.11
CA ALA A 62 5.12 -7.46 7.05
C ALA A 62 6.53 -7.09 7.51
N MET A 63 6.70 -5.96 8.19
CA MET A 63 7.99 -5.52 8.73
C MET A 63 8.54 -6.55 9.72
N ILE A 64 7.75 -6.97 10.72
CA ILE A 64 8.19 -7.97 11.71
C ILE A 64 8.55 -9.29 11.02
N LEU A 65 7.76 -9.73 10.05
CA LEU A 65 8.01 -10.97 9.32
C LEU A 65 9.30 -10.90 8.49
N ILE A 66 9.52 -9.81 7.75
CA ILE A 66 10.74 -9.59 6.96
C ILE A 66 11.97 -9.60 7.87
N PHE A 67 11.97 -8.82 8.96
CA PHE A 67 13.09 -8.79 9.90
C PHE A 67 13.30 -10.16 10.57
N GLY A 68 12.24 -10.89 10.90
CA GLY A 68 12.33 -12.26 11.41
C GLY A 68 12.94 -13.24 10.39
N CYS A 69 12.56 -13.15 9.12
CA CYS A 69 13.16 -13.97 8.06
C CYS A 69 14.64 -13.65 7.86
N VAL A 70 15.04 -12.39 8.03
CA VAL A 70 16.46 -12.03 7.93
C VAL A 70 17.27 -12.55 9.11
N THR A 71 16.76 -12.48 10.35
CA THR A 71 17.50 -13.02 11.52
C THR A 71 17.68 -14.53 11.46
N ILE A 72 16.74 -15.25 10.83
CA ILE A 72 16.82 -16.70 10.59
C ILE A 72 17.74 -17.01 9.39
N GLY A 73 18.20 -15.99 8.65
CA GLY A 73 19.05 -16.16 7.46
C GLY A 73 18.30 -16.67 6.24
N TRP A 74 16.97 -16.55 6.22
CA TRP A 74 16.13 -16.95 5.08
C TRP A 74 16.02 -15.85 4.01
N LEU A 75 16.38 -14.62 4.32
CA LEU A 75 16.28 -13.50 3.41
C LEU A 75 17.53 -12.62 3.55
N ASP A 76 18.17 -12.31 2.43
CA ASP A 76 19.28 -11.35 2.39
C ASP A 76 18.72 -9.94 2.14
N PHE A 77 19.06 -8.98 3.00
CA PHE A 77 18.64 -7.58 2.83
C PHE A 77 19.09 -6.98 1.49
N ASP A 78 20.24 -7.42 0.96
CA ASP A 78 20.83 -6.89 -0.27
C ASP A 78 20.07 -7.31 -1.55
N GLN A 79 19.16 -8.29 -1.43
CA GLN A 79 18.29 -8.75 -2.52
C GLN A 79 16.94 -8.04 -2.52
N ILE A 80 16.65 -7.21 -1.51
CA ILE A 80 15.39 -6.47 -1.43
C ILE A 80 15.53 -5.21 -2.30
N PHE A 81 14.79 -5.17 -3.40
CA PHE A 81 14.75 -3.98 -4.25
C PHE A 81 14.01 -2.85 -3.52
N VAL A 82 14.77 -1.84 -3.09
CA VAL A 82 14.22 -0.60 -2.54
C VAL A 82 14.22 0.45 -3.64
N SER A 83 13.03 0.99 -3.94
CA SER A 83 12.90 2.03 -4.96
C SER A 83 13.66 3.30 -4.57
N PRO A 84 14.44 3.91 -5.48
CA PRO A 84 15.13 5.15 -5.21
C PRO A 84 14.15 6.30 -4.92
N THR A 85 14.56 7.18 -4.01
CA THR A 85 13.74 8.28 -3.52
C THR A 85 13.91 9.53 -4.38
N PHE A 86 12.85 9.88 -5.10
CA PHE A 86 12.73 11.14 -5.83
C PHE A 86 11.64 11.99 -5.19
N LEU A 87 12.02 13.00 -4.40
CA LEU A 87 11.08 13.75 -3.56
C LEU A 87 9.95 14.41 -4.37
N TRP A 88 10.30 15.16 -5.41
CA TRP A 88 9.33 15.93 -6.19
C TRP A 88 8.38 15.02 -7.00
N PRO A 89 8.89 14.06 -7.78
CA PRO A 89 8.06 13.08 -8.46
C PRO A 89 7.13 12.29 -7.54
N GLN A 90 7.61 11.88 -6.36
CA GLN A 90 6.80 11.12 -5.40
C GLN A 90 5.69 11.96 -4.76
N ILE A 91 5.94 13.24 -4.45
CA ILE A 91 4.91 14.14 -3.93
C ILE A 91 3.82 14.37 -4.97
N VAL A 92 4.20 14.70 -6.20
CA VAL A 92 3.25 14.96 -7.29
C VAL A 92 2.47 13.68 -7.64
N GLY A 93 3.17 12.55 -7.76
CA GLY A 93 2.56 11.25 -8.03
C GLY A 93 1.63 10.80 -6.91
N GLY A 94 2.03 10.97 -5.65
CA GLY A 94 1.20 10.66 -4.48
C GLY A 94 -0.06 11.51 -4.40
N LEU A 95 0.03 12.80 -4.71
CA LEU A 95 -1.13 13.69 -4.77
C LEU A 95 -2.09 13.28 -5.89
N LEU A 96 -1.57 13.04 -7.10
CA LEU A 96 -2.38 12.61 -8.24
C LEU A 96 -3.05 11.25 -7.98
N PHE A 97 -2.31 10.30 -7.41
CA PHE A 97 -2.84 9.01 -6.98
C PHE A 97 -3.94 9.17 -5.93
N GLY A 98 -3.73 10.04 -4.93
CA GLY A 98 -4.72 10.34 -3.90
C GLY A 98 -6.01 10.92 -4.48
N VAL A 99 -5.91 11.89 -5.39
CA VAL A 99 -7.06 12.47 -6.09
C VAL A 99 -7.79 11.41 -6.91
N GLY A 100 -7.05 10.58 -7.65
CA GLY A 100 -7.62 9.46 -8.41
C GLY A 100 -8.34 8.44 -7.52
N PHE A 101 -7.79 8.15 -6.34
CA PHE A 101 -8.42 7.24 -5.37
C PHE A 101 -9.71 7.83 -4.78
N VAL A 102 -9.75 9.12 -4.46
CA VAL A 102 -10.96 9.80 -3.96
C VAL A 102 -12.08 9.79 -5.02
N ILE A 103 -11.73 10.09 -6.27
CA ILE A 103 -12.70 10.14 -7.37
C ILE A 103 -13.18 8.74 -7.77
N GLY A 104 -12.25 7.79 -7.90
CA GLY A 104 -12.54 6.44 -8.38
C GLY A 104 -13.04 5.48 -7.31
N GLY A 105 -12.82 5.81 -6.03
CA GLY A 105 -13.25 5.00 -4.88
C GLY A 105 -12.58 3.63 -4.76
N TYR A 106 -11.54 3.36 -5.54
CA TYR A 106 -10.78 2.11 -5.53
C TYR A 106 -9.28 2.38 -5.52
N CYS A 107 -8.53 1.56 -4.77
CA CYS A 107 -7.09 1.47 -4.92
C CYS A 107 -6.75 0.33 -5.92
N PRO A 108 -5.56 0.31 -6.55
CA PRO A 108 -5.29 -0.56 -7.70
C PRO A 108 -5.51 -2.05 -7.41
N GLY A 109 -5.14 -2.52 -6.21
CA GLY A 109 -5.40 -3.91 -5.80
C GLY A 109 -6.89 -4.22 -5.57
N THR A 110 -7.61 -3.33 -4.89
CA THR A 110 -9.05 -3.51 -4.63
C THR A 110 -9.89 -3.37 -5.90
N ALA A 111 -9.44 -2.60 -6.88
CA ALA A 111 -10.11 -2.45 -8.17
C ALA A 111 -10.14 -3.79 -8.93
N VAL A 112 -9.03 -4.54 -8.92
CA VAL A 112 -8.96 -5.86 -9.56
C VAL A 112 -9.91 -6.84 -8.85
N VAL A 113 -9.92 -6.85 -7.51
CA VAL A 113 -10.83 -7.68 -6.72
C VAL A 113 -12.29 -7.31 -6.99
N ALA A 114 -12.61 -6.02 -7.08
CA ALA A 114 -13.94 -5.54 -7.40
C ALA A 114 -14.36 -5.87 -8.85
N ALA A 115 -13.42 -5.86 -9.80
CA ALA A 115 -13.65 -6.29 -11.17
C ALA A 115 -13.95 -7.81 -11.25
N SER A 116 -13.29 -8.63 -10.42
CA SER A 116 -13.61 -10.06 -10.30
C SER A 116 -15.02 -10.33 -9.77
N ASN A 117 -15.60 -9.39 -9.00
CA ASN A 117 -17.00 -9.44 -8.57
C ASN A 117 -17.99 -8.85 -9.57
N LEU A 118 -17.57 -8.62 -10.82
CA LEU A 118 -18.39 -8.05 -11.90
C LEU A 118 -18.96 -6.65 -11.58
N LYS A 119 -18.30 -5.86 -10.73
CA LYS A 119 -18.72 -4.47 -10.49
C LYS A 119 -18.37 -3.59 -11.68
N ILE A 120 -19.38 -2.98 -12.26
CA ILE A 120 -19.24 -2.10 -13.44
C ILE A 120 -18.29 -0.94 -13.14
N ASP A 121 -18.42 -0.32 -11.97
CA ASP A 121 -17.57 0.80 -11.54
C ASP A 121 -16.08 0.42 -11.52
N ALA A 122 -15.77 -0.81 -11.15
CA ALA A 122 -14.40 -1.31 -11.09
C ALA A 122 -13.80 -1.51 -12.49
N PHE A 123 -14.59 -1.93 -13.48
CA PHE A 123 -14.10 -2.06 -14.86
C PHE A 123 -13.73 -0.71 -15.46
N PHE A 124 -14.53 0.34 -15.23
CA PHE A 124 -14.19 1.70 -15.65
C PHE A 124 -12.94 2.22 -14.95
N PHE A 125 -12.80 1.95 -13.65
CA PHE A 125 -11.61 2.32 -12.90
C PHE A 125 -10.35 1.59 -13.42
N VAL A 126 -10.41 0.27 -13.64
CA VAL A 126 -9.29 -0.51 -14.18
C VAL A 126 -8.94 -0.04 -15.60
N GLY A 127 -9.94 0.25 -16.44
CA GLY A 127 -9.72 0.82 -17.77
C GLY A 127 -9.03 2.19 -17.72
N GLY A 128 -9.49 3.07 -16.84
CA GLY A 128 -8.87 4.38 -16.60
C GLY A 128 -7.45 4.27 -16.03
N LEU A 129 -7.21 3.30 -15.13
CA LEU A 129 -5.89 3.00 -14.58
C LEU A 129 -4.93 2.54 -15.69
N LEU A 130 -5.34 1.60 -16.53
CA LEU A 130 -4.53 1.11 -17.65
C LEU A 130 -4.22 2.23 -18.65
N PHE A 131 -5.23 3.03 -19.00
CA PHE A 131 -5.04 4.18 -19.88
C PHE A 131 -4.08 5.21 -19.26
N GLY A 132 -4.21 5.49 -17.97
CA GLY A 132 -3.32 6.37 -17.23
C GLY A 132 -1.88 5.87 -17.20
N ILE A 133 -1.67 4.57 -16.96
CA ILE A 133 -0.34 3.95 -16.95
C ILE A 133 0.30 4.03 -18.35
N LEU A 134 -0.46 3.70 -19.40
CA LEU A 134 0.04 3.78 -20.78
C LEU A 134 0.33 5.22 -21.20
N GLY A 135 -0.59 6.14 -20.92
CA GLY A 135 -0.41 7.56 -21.19
C GLY A 135 0.78 8.15 -20.43
N PHE A 136 0.97 7.73 -19.18
CA PHE A 136 2.17 8.09 -18.42
C PHE A 136 3.43 7.47 -19.05
N GLY A 137 3.42 6.19 -19.41
CA GLY A 137 4.54 5.51 -20.06
C GLY A 137 5.00 6.19 -21.35
N TYR A 138 4.09 6.74 -22.16
CA TYR A 138 4.44 7.51 -23.36
C TYR A 138 4.92 8.95 -23.07
N THR A 139 4.49 9.56 -21.97
CA THR A 139 4.84 10.94 -21.62
C THR A 139 6.13 11.04 -20.81
N VAL A 140 6.50 10.01 -20.04
CA VAL A 140 7.76 9.94 -19.28
C VAL A 140 9.00 10.37 -20.09
N PRO A 141 9.25 9.90 -21.33
CA PRO A 141 10.41 10.34 -22.11
C PRO A 141 10.44 11.85 -22.39
N ALA A 142 9.29 12.53 -22.39
CA ALA A 142 9.20 13.98 -22.59
C ALA A 142 9.48 14.81 -21.31
N ILE A 143 9.43 14.19 -20.13
CA ILE A 143 9.55 14.86 -18.82
C ILE A 143 10.76 14.31 -18.02
N GLU A 144 11.67 13.58 -18.67
CA GLU A 144 12.83 12.93 -18.05
C GLU A 144 13.67 13.89 -17.19
N LEU A 145 13.82 15.14 -17.63
CA LEU A 145 14.63 16.13 -16.91
C LEU A 145 14.05 16.49 -15.53
N PHE A 146 12.71 16.49 -15.39
CA PHE A 146 12.04 16.71 -14.10
C PHE A 146 11.96 15.42 -13.28
N TRP A 147 11.76 14.27 -13.96
CA TRP A 147 11.61 12.98 -13.29
C TRP A 147 12.93 12.44 -12.69
N HIS A 148 14.06 12.58 -13.40
CA HIS A 148 15.36 12.08 -12.95
C HIS A 148 16.17 13.08 -12.11
N ASN A 149 16.01 14.40 -12.32
CA ASN A 149 16.89 15.39 -11.67
C ASN A 149 16.25 16.16 -10.50
N ALA A 150 14.92 16.15 -10.35
CA ALA A 150 14.25 16.92 -9.29
C ALA A 150 14.27 16.17 -7.94
N GLY A 151 15.32 16.39 -7.16
CA GLY A 151 15.41 15.91 -5.77
C GLY A 151 15.73 14.42 -5.65
N ALA A 152 16.61 13.91 -6.52
CA ALA A 152 17.20 12.58 -6.39
C ALA A 152 18.00 12.52 -5.08
N ARG A 153 17.49 11.79 -4.09
CA ARG A 153 18.22 11.49 -2.84
C ARG A 153 18.83 10.09 -2.84
N GLY A 154 18.65 9.31 -3.91
CA GLY A 154 19.10 7.92 -3.95
C GLY A 154 18.21 7.00 -3.12
N VAL A 155 18.68 5.80 -2.82
CA VAL A 155 17.97 4.84 -1.95
C VAL A 155 18.23 5.24 -0.50
N GLU A 156 17.36 6.08 0.05
CA GLU A 156 17.41 6.49 1.46
C GLU A 156 16.37 5.70 2.24
N THR A 157 16.82 4.74 3.03
CA THR A 157 15.97 4.00 3.97
C THR A 157 15.82 4.78 5.29
N LEU A 158 14.69 4.63 5.98
CA LEU A 158 14.44 5.26 7.29
C LEU A 158 15.62 5.14 8.29
N PRO A 159 16.32 3.99 8.40
CA PRO A 159 17.52 3.86 9.23
C PRO A 159 18.70 4.74 8.78
N GLN A 160 18.87 4.96 7.48
CA GLN A 160 19.96 5.79 6.92
C GLN A 160 19.71 7.29 7.13
N VAL A 161 18.46 7.74 7.00
CA VAL A 161 18.09 9.15 7.22
C VAL A 161 18.18 9.55 8.70
N PHE A 162 17.80 8.64 9.60
CA PHE A 162 17.83 8.90 11.05
C PHE A 162 19.12 8.43 11.74
N GLY A 163 20.01 7.71 11.04
CA GLY A 163 21.28 7.21 11.59
C GLY A 163 21.12 6.21 12.74
N VAL A 164 20.02 5.46 12.77
CA VAL A 164 19.67 4.54 13.88
C VAL A 164 19.78 3.09 13.42
N ASP A 165 20.17 2.21 14.33
CA ASP A 165 20.22 0.78 14.05
C ASP A 165 18.85 0.25 13.55
N PRO A 166 18.83 -0.63 12.54
CA PRO A 166 17.60 -1.17 11.94
C PRO A 166 16.56 -1.70 12.96
N PRO A 167 16.93 -2.38 14.07
CA PRO A 167 15.98 -2.82 15.09
C PRO A 167 15.29 -1.66 15.83
N VAL A 168 15.98 -0.53 16.02
CA VAL A 168 15.43 0.65 16.70
C VAL A 168 14.46 1.40 15.78
N ALA A 169 14.75 1.46 14.48
CA ALA A 169 13.82 1.98 13.49
C ALA A 169 12.51 1.17 13.43
N VAL A 170 12.61 -0.17 13.49
CA VAL A 170 11.45 -1.07 13.58
C VAL A 170 10.63 -0.77 14.84
N LEU A 171 11.29 -0.60 15.99
CA LEU A 171 10.62 -0.31 17.25
C LEU A 171 9.93 1.07 17.23
N GLY A 172 10.54 2.08 16.61
CA GLY A 172 9.95 3.39 16.38
C GLY A 172 8.71 3.34 15.48
N VAL A 173 8.74 2.57 14.40
CA VAL A 173 7.58 2.38 13.50
C VAL A 173 6.45 1.62 14.21
N VAL A 174 6.78 0.62 15.04
CA VAL A 174 5.79 -0.09 15.87
C VAL A 174 5.11 0.87 16.85
N LEU A 175 5.87 1.73 17.53
CA LEU A 175 5.32 2.73 18.45
C LEU A 175 4.46 3.78 17.73
N LEU A 176 4.89 4.25 16.56
CA LEU A 176 4.12 5.18 15.73
C LEU A 176 2.79 4.56 15.29
N ALA A 177 2.82 3.30 14.83
CA ALA A 177 1.61 2.60 14.41
C ALA A 177 0.64 2.34 15.58
N LEU A 178 1.15 2.01 16.78
CA LEU A 178 0.33 1.93 18.00
C LEU A 178 -0.29 3.29 18.35
N GLY A 179 0.48 4.38 18.21
CA GLY A 179 0.00 5.75 18.39
C GLY A 179 -1.10 6.13 17.39
N MET A 180 -0.95 5.73 16.12
CA MET A 180 -1.97 5.96 15.09
C MET A 180 -3.21 5.09 15.27
N PHE A 181 -3.07 3.88 15.81
CA PHE A 181 -4.21 3.02 16.14
C PHE A 181 -5.04 3.64 17.29
N ALA A 182 -4.36 4.12 18.34
CA ALA A 182 -4.99 4.87 19.42
C ALA A 182 -5.61 6.20 18.95
N GLY A 183 -4.92 6.92 18.06
CA GLY A 183 -5.43 8.15 17.45
C GLY A 183 -6.64 7.92 16.55
N GLY A 184 -6.65 6.83 15.78
CA GLY A 184 -7.78 6.42 14.95
C GLY A 184 -9.02 6.07 15.79
N GLU A 185 -8.86 5.33 16.88
CA GLU A 185 -9.95 5.09 17.83
C GLU A 185 -10.44 6.39 18.49
N TRP A 186 -9.54 7.32 18.80
CA TRP A 186 -9.91 8.61 19.38
C TRP A 186 -10.72 9.48 18.41
N ILE A 187 -10.35 9.49 17.12
CA ILE A 187 -11.09 10.20 16.06
C ILE A 187 -12.46 9.56 15.83
N GLU A 188 -12.54 8.23 15.73
CA GLU A 188 -13.82 7.53 15.60
C GLU A 188 -14.75 7.82 16.79
N ARG A 189 -14.23 7.83 18.02
CA ARG A 189 -15.02 8.18 19.22
C ARG A 189 -15.52 9.63 19.21
N ARG A 190 -14.72 10.57 18.70
CA ARG A 190 -15.09 12.00 18.58
C ARG A 190 -16.14 12.24 17.49
N VAL A 191 -16.03 11.54 16.37
CA VAL A 191 -16.98 11.63 15.25
C VAL A 191 -18.29 10.92 15.62
N ALA A 192 -18.23 9.74 16.26
CA ALA A 192 -19.41 9.04 16.79
C ALA A 192 -20.13 9.85 17.88
N GLY A 193 -19.40 10.51 18.80
CA GLY A 193 -19.99 11.39 19.82
C GLY A 193 -20.62 12.68 19.26
N SER A 194 -20.19 13.13 18.07
CA SER A 194 -20.81 14.26 17.37
C SER A 194 -22.12 13.87 16.66
N ALA A 195 -22.26 12.60 16.25
CA ALA A 195 -23.50 12.09 15.64
C ALA A 195 -24.65 11.97 16.66
N GLU A 196 -24.36 11.56 17.91
CA GLU A 196 -25.39 11.47 18.97
C GLU A 196 -25.90 12.86 19.44
N THR A 197 -25.12 13.92 19.26
CA THR A 197 -25.52 15.28 19.66
C THR A 197 -26.40 15.97 18.60
N GLY A 198 -26.42 15.46 17.36
CA GLY A 198 -27.22 15.99 16.25
C GLY A 198 -28.68 15.51 16.19
N GLU A 199 -29.04 14.45 16.92
CA GLU A 199 -30.40 13.87 16.92
C GLU A 199 -31.30 14.43 18.07
N LYS A 200 -30.75 15.31 18.91
CA LYS A 200 -31.48 16.00 20.00
C LYS A 200 -31.70 17.50 19.74
N LYS A 201 -32.07 17.88 18.52
CA LYS A 201 -32.57 19.24 18.27
C LYS A 201 -33.74 19.28 17.31
#